data_AF-X0VFJ7-F1
#
_entry.id   AF-X0VFJ7-F1
#
_cell.length_a   1.000
_cell.length_b   1.000
_cell.length_c   1.000
_cell.angle_alpha   90.00
_cell.angle_beta   90.00
_cell.angle_gamma   90.00
#
_symmetry.space_group_name_H-M   'P 1'
#
loop_
_entity.id
_entity.type
_entity.pdbx_description
1 polymer ?
#
loop_
_entity_poly.entity_id
_entity_poly.type
_entity_poly.pdbx_seq_one_letter_code
_entity_poly.pdbx_strand_id
1 'polypeptide(L)'
;TFSWEDQRPAIFRGLIAYEYIRALAKDVHAMDKLMMANATPIRLCWLAPWLDVMGTETDWHRSGKWQPMSDAELLYRRSLCGPKPYCFLMNTDFDSFSHDLVEKYMQRAVAYGMFPGFFSANAATGHYFKRPELYNRDRSLFLKYVPICRRLAQAGWRPITAAWSSQPRVYVERFGTRYLTVFNDSSAPVEVDITCAGPVPQAGRELLSGRAVTWGPVAKTPAGVAGATCHLRLAGEDLAVLDTAAAGEGH
;
A
#
# COMPACT_ATOMS: atom_id res chain seq x y z
N THR A 1 2.75 20.33 28.73
CA THR A 1 1.92 21.08 27.75
C THR A 1 1.02 22.01 28.53
N PHE A 2 0.55 23.11 27.94
CA PHE A 2 -0.40 24.04 28.57
C PHE A 2 -1.73 24.03 27.82
N SER A 3 -2.82 24.38 28.49
CA SER A 3 -4.12 24.56 27.85
C SER A 3 -4.10 25.83 26.98
N TRP A 4 -4.82 25.82 25.86
CA TRP A 4 -4.94 27.02 25.01
C TRP A 4 -5.80 28.12 25.65
N GLU A 5 -6.79 27.73 26.45
CA GLU A 5 -7.82 28.62 26.98
C GLU A 5 -7.34 29.38 28.23
N ASP A 6 -6.71 28.69 29.17
CA ASP A 6 -6.30 29.26 30.47
C ASP A 6 -4.79 29.21 30.74
N GLN A 7 -4.00 28.71 29.79
CA GLN A 7 -2.54 28.63 29.85
C GLN A 7 -2.02 27.89 31.12
N ARG A 8 -2.83 26.98 31.67
CA ARG A 8 -2.42 26.13 32.82
C ARG A 8 -1.75 24.83 32.37
N PRO A 9 -0.83 24.27 33.17
CA PRO A 9 -0.24 22.97 32.88
C PRO A 9 -1.32 21.90 32.69
N ALA A 10 -1.21 21.12 31.62
CA ALA A 10 -2.10 20.02 31.29
C ALA A 10 -1.30 18.80 30.82
N ILE A 11 -1.95 17.64 30.81
CA ILE A 11 -1.41 16.42 30.20
C ILE A 11 -1.88 16.35 28.76
N PHE A 12 -0.95 16.11 27.84
CA PHE A 12 -1.30 15.90 26.44
C PHE A 12 -2.04 14.56 26.30
N ARG A 13 -3.29 14.60 25.82
CA ARG A 13 -4.14 13.40 25.69
C ARG A 13 -3.49 12.28 24.87
N GLY A 14 -2.60 12.60 23.93
CA GLY A 14 -1.86 11.61 23.16
C GLY A 14 -0.93 10.72 23.99
N LEU A 15 -0.39 11.22 25.12
CA LEU A 15 0.42 10.43 26.05
C LEU A 15 -0.45 9.46 26.86
N ILE A 16 -1.65 9.88 27.23
CA ILE A 16 -2.63 9.02 27.91
C ILE A 16 -3.04 7.88 26.97
N ALA A 17 -3.32 8.20 25.70
CA ALA A 17 -3.65 7.20 24.69
C ALA A 17 -2.51 6.18 24.49
N TYR A 18 -1.25 6.61 24.53
CA TYR A 18 -0.11 5.70 24.41
C TYR A 18 -0.06 4.66 25.52
N GLU A 19 -0.16 5.09 26.78
CA GLU A 19 -0.14 4.17 27.93
C GLU A 19 -1.34 3.21 27.91
N TYR A 20 -2.51 3.70 27.52
CA TYR A 20 -3.71 2.88 27.38
C TYR A 20 -3.57 1.84 26.27
N ILE A 21 -3.09 2.23 25.09
CA ILE A 21 -2.88 1.32 23.96
C ILE A 21 -1.79 0.29 24.29
N ARG A 22 -0.72 0.67 25.00
CA ARG A 22 0.32 -0.28 25.44
C ARG A 22 -0.26 -1.34 26.39
N ALA A 23 -1.08 -0.94 27.35
CA ALA A 23 -1.74 -1.87 28.27
C ALA A 23 -2.72 -2.79 27.53
N LEU A 24 -3.57 -2.24 26.68
CA LEU A 24 -4.50 -3.02 25.85
C LEU A 24 -3.78 -4.01 24.94
N ALA A 25 -2.67 -3.61 24.31
CA ALA A 25 -1.88 -4.52 23.48
C ALA A 25 -1.42 -5.74 24.29
N LYS A 26 -0.90 -5.52 25.50
CA LYS A 26 -0.51 -6.61 26.40
C LYS A 26 -1.67 -7.57 26.69
N ASP A 27 -2.84 -7.04 27.02
CA ASP A 27 -4.01 -7.87 27.33
C ASP A 27 -4.53 -8.61 26.10
N VAL A 28 -4.56 -7.97 24.93
CA VAL A 28 -4.99 -8.56 23.65
C VAL A 28 -4.02 -9.66 23.20
N HIS A 29 -2.72 -9.44 23.31
CA HIS A 29 -1.71 -10.46 23.01
C HIS A 29 -1.75 -11.61 24.01
N ALA A 30 -2.05 -11.37 25.30
CA ALA A 30 -2.28 -12.43 26.28
C ALA A 30 -3.51 -13.31 25.96
N MET A 31 -4.44 -12.81 25.15
CA MET A 31 -5.56 -13.57 24.59
C MET A 31 -5.23 -14.27 23.26
N ASP A 32 -3.96 -14.25 22.81
CA ASP A 32 -3.51 -14.76 21.50
C ASP A 32 -4.26 -14.11 20.31
N LYS A 33 -4.53 -12.80 20.42
CA LYS A 33 -5.22 -12.01 19.41
C LYS A 33 -4.35 -10.87 18.90
N LEU A 34 -4.68 -10.38 17.71
CA LEU A 34 -4.03 -9.21 17.11
C LEU A 34 -4.81 -7.93 17.44
N MET A 35 -4.08 -6.84 17.67
CA MET A 35 -4.64 -5.52 17.94
C MET A 35 -4.68 -4.68 16.66
N MET A 36 -5.86 -4.14 16.34
CA MET A 36 -6.07 -3.22 15.23
C MET A 36 -6.49 -1.84 15.72
N ALA A 37 -6.02 -0.77 15.09
CA ALA A 37 -6.57 0.57 15.26
C ALA A 37 -6.92 1.24 13.94
N ASN A 38 -8.13 1.82 13.88
CA ASN A 38 -8.56 2.72 12.83
C ASN A 38 -7.98 4.14 13.04
N ALA A 39 -7.84 4.91 11.96
CA ALA A 39 -7.26 6.26 11.92
C ALA A 39 -5.81 6.39 12.44
N THR A 40 -5.08 5.28 12.57
CA THR A 40 -3.66 5.24 12.97
C THR A 40 -2.84 4.79 11.76
N PRO A 41 -1.73 5.45 11.39
CA PRO A 41 -0.90 6.35 12.20
C PRO A 41 -1.04 7.86 11.90
N ILE A 42 -2.25 8.34 11.60
CA ILE A 42 -2.48 9.72 11.10
C ILE A 42 -1.93 10.78 12.07
N ARG A 43 -2.54 10.94 13.26
CA ARG A 43 -2.16 11.99 14.23
C ARG A 43 -1.31 11.50 15.40
N LEU A 44 -1.40 10.21 15.71
CA LEU A 44 -0.73 9.58 16.84
C LEU A 44 0.17 8.45 16.31
N CYS A 45 1.15 8.80 15.49
CA CYS A 45 2.03 7.83 14.82
C CYS A 45 2.81 6.94 15.80
N TRP A 46 3.13 7.47 16.98
CA TRP A 46 3.82 6.74 18.05
C TRP A 46 3.00 5.61 18.69
N LEU A 47 1.74 5.39 18.26
CA LEU A 47 0.97 4.20 18.62
C LEU A 47 1.32 2.98 17.75
N ALA A 48 1.87 3.19 16.55
CA ALA A 48 2.18 2.12 15.59
C ALA A 48 3.04 0.96 16.14
N PRO A 49 4.01 1.18 17.07
CA PRO A 49 4.76 0.09 17.67
C PRO A 49 3.89 -0.94 18.40
N TRP A 50 2.79 -0.51 19.01
CA TRP A 50 1.89 -1.32 19.84
C TRP A 50 0.74 -2.00 19.10
N LEU A 51 0.59 -1.72 17.81
CA LEU A 51 -0.51 -2.24 16.99
C LEU A 51 0.02 -3.28 16.00
N ASP A 52 -0.77 -4.31 15.72
CA ASP A 52 -0.41 -5.34 14.74
C ASP A 52 -0.96 -5.01 13.35
N VAL A 53 -2.13 -4.36 13.31
CA VAL A 53 -2.81 -3.92 12.10
C VAL A 53 -3.23 -2.46 12.25
N MET A 54 -2.96 -1.66 11.22
CA MET A 54 -3.37 -0.26 11.17
C MET A 54 -4.32 -0.05 9.99
N GLY A 55 -4.99 1.09 9.95
CA GLY A 55 -5.91 1.37 8.86
C GLY A 55 -6.61 2.69 9.01
N THR A 56 -7.34 3.05 7.97
CA THR A 56 -8.22 4.22 8.00
C THR A 56 -9.40 4.04 7.08
N GLU A 57 -10.51 4.61 7.52
CA GLU A 57 -11.57 5.02 6.62
C GLU A 57 -11.10 6.17 5.73
N THR A 58 -11.46 6.11 4.45
CA THR A 58 -11.07 7.10 3.44
C THR A 58 -12.15 7.29 2.40
N ASP A 59 -12.16 8.46 1.76
CA ASP A 59 -13.03 8.79 0.64
C ASP A 59 -12.20 9.44 -0.45
N TRP A 60 -11.79 8.64 -1.44
CA TRP A 60 -10.98 9.10 -2.59
C TRP A 60 -11.84 9.54 -3.77
N HIS A 61 -13.17 9.54 -3.65
CA HIS A 61 -14.08 9.99 -4.70
C HIS A 61 -15.10 10.99 -4.14
N ARG A 62 -14.60 11.87 -3.28
CA ARG A 62 -15.39 12.87 -2.60
C ARG A 62 -16.09 13.79 -3.59
N SER A 63 -17.40 13.92 -3.42
CA SER A 63 -18.24 14.79 -4.25
C SER A 63 -18.11 14.49 -5.75
N GLY A 64 -17.97 13.21 -6.13
CA GLY A 64 -17.90 12.78 -7.52
C GLY A 64 -16.58 13.08 -8.21
N LYS A 65 -15.51 13.36 -7.46
CA LYS A 65 -14.20 13.72 -8.01
C LYS A 65 -13.13 12.79 -7.46
N TRP A 66 -12.39 12.15 -8.37
CA TRP A 66 -11.24 11.31 -8.04
C TRP A 66 -10.13 12.14 -7.39
N GLN A 67 -9.88 11.89 -6.12
CA GLN A 67 -8.93 12.58 -5.24
C GLN A 67 -8.27 11.56 -4.31
N PRO A 68 -7.42 10.66 -4.84
CA PRO A 68 -6.71 9.70 -4.03
C PRO A 68 -5.69 10.37 -3.11
N MET A 69 -5.28 9.66 -2.06
CA MET A 69 -4.12 10.08 -1.27
C MET A 69 -2.87 10.20 -2.17
N SER A 70 -2.06 11.21 -1.86
CA SER A 70 -0.78 11.45 -2.52
C SER A 70 0.27 10.37 -2.16
N ASP A 71 1.34 10.30 -2.96
CA ASP A 71 2.53 9.47 -2.65
C ASP A 71 3.04 9.73 -1.23
N ALA A 72 3.29 10.99 -0.88
CA ALA A 72 3.79 11.36 0.46
C ALA A 72 2.89 10.85 1.59
N GLU A 73 1.56 10.89 1.41
CA GLU A 73 0.61 10.38 2.39
C GLU A 73 0.61 8.85 2.51
N LEU A 74 0.74 8.15 1.39
CA LEU A 74 0.80 6.68 1.36
C LEU A 74 2.15 6.19 1.89
N LEU A 75 3.25 6.79 1.46
CA LEU A 75 4.60 6.46 1.92
C LEU A 75 4.79 6.76 3.41
N TYR A 76 4.22 7.86 3.94
CA TYR A 76 4.21 8.15 5.38
C TYR A 76 3.58 7.02 6.18
N ARG A 77 2.38 6.58 5.77
CA ARG A 77 1.67 5.46 6.43
C ARG A 77 2.47 4.16 6.29
N ARG A 78 2.99 3.88 5.10
CA ARG A 78 3.77 2.67 4.84
C ARG A 78 5.01 2.59 5.72
N SER A 79 5.75 3.69 5.80
CA SER A 79 6.98 3.82 6.59
C SER A 79 6.73 3.62 8.08
N LEU A 80 5.65 4.21 8.61
CA LEU A 80 5.29 4.06 10.02
C LEU A 80 4.78 2.67 10.38
N CYS A 81 4.10 2.01 9.43
CA CYS A 81 3.63 0.64 9.65
C CYS A 81 4.74 -0.39 9.42
N GLY A 82 5.80 -0.05 8.69
CA GLY A 82 6.85 -1.00 8.29
C GLY A 82 6.22 -2.19 7.57
N PRO A 83 6.55 -3.45 7.95
CA PRO A 83 5.96 -4.65 7.34
C PRO A 83 4.52 -4.96 7.80
N LYS A 84 3.99 -4.27 8.82
CA LYS A 84 2.67 -4.56 9.39
C LYS A 84 1.55 -4.23 8.39
N PRO A 85 0.46 -5.01 8.29
CA PRO A 85 -0.65 -4.70 7.40
C PRO A 85 -1.26 -3.32 7.66
N TYR A 86 -1.61 -2.62 6.56
CA TYR A 86 -2.41 -1.40 6.61
C TYR A 86 -3.66 -1.60 5.75
N CYS A 87 -4.84 -1.37 6.34
CA CYS A 87 -6.12 -1.63 5.71
C CYS A 87 -6.88 -0.33 5.45
N PHE A 88 -7.29 -0.10 4.20
CA PHE A 88 -8.24 0.96 3.89
C PHE A 88 -9.68 0.48 4.08
N LEU A 89 -10.55 1.43 4.40
CA LEU A 89 -12.00 1.27 4.37
C LEU A 89 -12.56 2.40 3.50
N MET A 90 -12.85 2.11 2.22
CA MET A 90 -13.41 3.10 1.31
C MET A 90 -14.86 3.42 1.68
N ASN A 91 -15.14 4.72 1.84
CA ASN A 91 -16.42 5.30 2.26
C ASN A 91 -16.94 6.31 1.22
N THR A 92 -16.85 5.97 -0.08
CA THR A 92 -17.45 6.77 -1.14
C THR A 92 -18.89 6.35 -1.39
N ASP A 93 -19.67 7.22 -2.02
CA ASP A 93 -20.86 6.80 -2.75
C ASP A 93 -20.45 5.79 -3.84
N PHE A 94 -20.90 4.54 -3.68
CA PHE A 94 -20.53 3.44 -4.58
C PHE A 94 -21.34 3.40 -5.88
N ASP A 95 -22.47 4.11 -5.93
CA ASP A 95 -23.29 4.19 -7.13
C ASP A 95 -22.63 5.10 -8.17
N SER A 96 -21.88 6.10 -7.72
CA SER A 96 -21.00 6.94 -8.56
C SER A 96 -19.54 6.47 -8.63
N PHE A 97 -19.19 5.36 -7.98
CA PHE A 97 -17.83 4.80 -8.00
C PHE A 97 -17.76 3.60 -8.93
N SER A 98 -17.40 3.86 -10.19
CA SER A 98 -17.37 2.86 -11.27
C SER A 98 -16.35 1.74 -11.03
N HIS A 99 -16.51 0.65 -11.79
CA HIS A 99 -15.54 -0.46 -11.80
C HIS A 99 -14.11 0.01 -12.07
N ASP A 100 -13.92 0.92 -13.02
CA ASP A 100 -12.61 1.46 -13.37
C ASP A 100 -11.99 2.27 -12.21
N LEU A 101 -12.80 3.03 -11.48
CA LEU A 101 -12.33 3.76 -10.29
C LEU A 101 -11.99 2.80 -9.14
N VAL A 102 -12.73 1.70 -9.01
CA VAL A 102 -12.39 0.60 -8.08
C VAL A 102 -11.05 -0.02 -8.45
N GLU A 103 -10.79 -0.27 -9.73
CA GLU A 103 -9.51 -0.81 -10.18
C GLU A 103 -8.37 0.17 -9.89
N LYS A 104 -8.52 1.46 -10.21
CA LYS A 104 -7.52 2.49 -9.86
C LYS A 104 -7.23 2.56 -8.36
N TYR A 105 -8.28 2.47 -7.53
CA TYR A 105 -8.14 2.40 -6.08
C TYR A 105 -7.33 1.18 -5.63
N MET A 106 -7.68 -0.01 -6.14
CA MET A 106 -6.98 -1.24 -5.78
C MET A 106 -5.52 -1.20 -6.22
N GLN A 107 -5.23 -0.73 -7.43
CA GLN A 107 -3.86 -0.60 -7.94
C GLN A 107 -3.02 0.33 -7.06
N ARG A 108 -3.53 1.54 -6.75
CA ARG A 108 -2.83 2.48 -5.89
C ARG A 108 -2.64 1.95 -4.47
N ALA A 109 -3.62 1.24 -3.90
CA ALA A 109 -3.46 0.64 -2.57
C ALA A 109 -2.40 -0.48 -2.58
N VAL A 110 -2.44 -1.38 -3.57
CA VAL A 110 -1.49 -2.51 -3.69
C VAL A 110 -0.08 -2.03 -4.02
N ALA A 111 0.09 -0.91 -4.72
CA ALA A 111 1.40 -0.30 -4.97
C ALA A 111 2.20 -0.09 -3.67
N TYR A 112 1.53 0.23 -2.56
CA TYR A 112 2.14 0.40 -1.23
C TYR A 112 1.87 -0.79 -0.30
N GLY A 113 1.40 -1.92 -0.83
CA GLY A 113 1.07 -3.11 -0.04
C GLY A 113 0.01 -2.85 1.03
N MET A 114 -0.96 -1.98 0.73
CA MET A 114 -2.09 -1.67 1.60
C MET A 114 -3.34 -2.40 1.09
N PHE A 115 -4.10 -3.00 1.99
CA PHE A 115 -5.28 -3.78 1.63
C PHE A 115 -6.42 -2.84 1.18
N PRO A 116 -6.95 -3.01 -0.06
CA PRO A 116 -8.03 -2.17 -0.58
C PRO A 116 -9.40 -2.63 -0.07
N GLY A 117 -9.72 -2.29 1.19
CA GLY A 117 -11.01 -2.61 1.80
C GLY A 117 -12.10 -1.56 1.51
N PHE A 118 -13.33 -1.93 1.80
CA PHE A 118 -14.54 -1.13 1.61
C PHE A 118 -15.37 -1.20 2.88
N PHE A 119 -16.05 -0.11 3.23
CA PHE A 119 -16.96 -0.10 4.36
C PHE A 119 -18.34 0.39 3.93
N SER A 120 -18.65 1.68 4.10
CA SER A 120 -19.92 2.23 3.62
C SER A 120 -19.85 3.72 3.32
N ALA A 121 -20.69 4.19 2.38
CA ALA A 121 -20.65 5.57 1.89
C ALA A 121 -20.81 6.64 3.00
N ASN A 122 -21.52 6.30 4.08
CA ASN A 122 -21.77 7.18 5.22
C ASN A 122 -21.13 6.68 6.53
N ALA A 123 -20.24 5.69 6.45
CA ALA A 123 -19.61 5.04 7.60
C ALA A 123 -20.59 4.41 8.62
N ALA A 124 -21.83 4.12 8.24
CA ALA A 124 -22.85 3.59 9.14
C ALA A 124 -23.76 2.52 8.52
N THR A 125 -24.32 2.77 7.33
CA THR A 125 -25.33 1.92 6.67
C THR A 125 -24.97 1.64 5.21
N GLY A 126 -25.64 0.67 4.58
CA GLY A 126 -25.40 0.35 3.17
C GLY A 126 -24.02 -0.24 2.91
N HIS A 127 -23.52 -1.08 3.82
CA HIS A 127 -22.18 -1.66 3.73
C HIS A 127 -21.94 -2.35 2.39
N TYR A 128 -20.80 -2.08 1.77
CA TYR A 128 -20.43 -2.55 0.43
C TYR A 128 -20.63 -4.07 0.26
N PHE A 129 -20.14 -4.87 1.21
CA PHE A 129 -20.22 -6.34 1.15
C PHE A 129 -21.60 -6.92 1.47
N LYS A 130 -22.60 -6.10 1.82
CA LYS A 130 -24.01 -6.51 1.92
C LYS A 130 -24.80 -6.22 0.63
N ARG A 131 -24.16 -5.66 -0.40
CA ARG A 131 -24.75 -5.25 -1.67
C ARG A 131 -24.21 -6.12 -2.82
N PRO A 132 -24.91 -7.21 -3.20
CA PRO A 132 -24.46 -8.14 -4.25
C PRO A 132 -24.14 -7.50 -5.58
N GLU A 133 -24.89 -6.48 -5.98
CA GLU A 133 -24.66 -5.72 -7.19
C GLU A 133 -23.28 -5.04 -7.22
N LEU A 134 -22.75 -4.63 -6.07
CA LEU A 134 -21.43 -4.00 -5.98
C LEU A 134 -20.30 -5.04 -5.97
N TYR A 135 -20.32 -5.97 -5.02
CA TYR A 135 -19.20 -6.91 -4.90
C TYR A 135 -19.16 -7.91 -6.06
N ASN A 136 -20.27 -8.21 -6.74
CA ASN A 136 -20.24 -9.04 -7.96
C ASN A 136 -19.69 -8.26 -9.15
N ARG A 137 -20.03 -6.97 -9.28
CA ARG A 137 -19.46 -6.07 -10.30
C ARG A 137 -17.92 -6.06 -10.21
N ASP A 138 -17.39 -5.97 -8.99
CA ASP A 138 -15.94 -5.80 -8.77
C ASP A 138 -15.21 -7.10 -8.41
N ARG A 139 -15.91 -8.25 -8.47
CA ARG A 139 -15.38 -9.56 -8.02
C ARG A 139 -14.06 -9.94 -8.70
N SER A 140 -13.94 -9.68 -10.00
CA SER A 140 -12.73 -9.93 -10.78
C SER A 140 -11.52 -9.19 -10.22
N LEU A 141 -11.71 -7.95 -9.74
CA LEU A 141 -10.65 -7.12 -9.16
C LEU A 141 -10.21 -7.66 -7.80
N PHE A 142 -11.14 -8.11 -6.95
CA PHE A 142 -10.78 -8.75 -5.67
C PHE A 142 -9.96 -10.03 -5.88
N LEU A 143 -10.35 -10.87 -6.85
CA LEU A 143 -9.62 -12.08 -7.20
C LEU A 143 -8.23 -11.77 -7.78
N LYS A 144 -8.07 -10.64 -8.46
CA LYS A 144 -6.80 -10.18 -9.05
C LYS A 144 -5.87 -9.56 -7.99
N TYR A 145 -6.34 -8.58 -7.23
CA TYR A 145 -5.48 -7.71 -6.41
C TYR A 145 -5.29 -8.18 -4.96
N VAL A 146 -6.29 -8.80 -4.32
CA VAL A 146 -6.18 -9.21 -2.90
C VAL A 146 -5.11 -10.31 -2.71
N PRO A 147 -5.03 -11.36 -3.56
CA PRO A 147 -3.97 -12.36 -3.42
C PRO A 147 -2.57 -11.79 -3.60
N ILE A 148 -2.40 -10.83 -4.52
CA ILE A 148 -1.14 -10.12 -4.73
C ILE A 148 -0.78 -9.29 -3.51
N CYS A 149 -1.71 -8.50 -2.98
CA CYS A 149 -1.50 -7.70 -1.77
C CYS A 149 -1.10 -8.58 -0.58
N ARG A 150 -1.74 -9.75 -0.42
CA ARG A 150 -1.39 -10.72 0.62
C ARG A 150 0.04 -11.23 0.46
N ARG A 151 0.45 -11.56 -0.77
CA ARG A 151 1.82 -12.02 -1.07
C ARG A 151 2.86 -10.95 -0.76
N LEU A 152 2.59 -9.69 -1.11
CA LEU A 152 3.46 -8.55 -0.78
C LEU A 152 3.56 -8.35 0.74
N ALA A 153 2.42 -8.38 1.45
CA ALA A 153 2.38 -8.23 2.90
C ALA A 153 3.17 -9.35 3.62
N GLN A 154 3.05 -10.60 3.16
CA GLN A 154 3.81 -11.73 3.68
C GLN A 154 5.32 -11.60 3.43
N ALA A 155 5.73 -11.05 2.28
CA ALA A 155 7.14 -10.80 1.99
C ALA A 155 7.73 -9.67 2.86
N GLY A 156 6.89 -8.74 3.33
CA GLY A 156 7.24 -7.66 4.23
C GLY A 156 7.91 -6.48 3.52
N TRP A 157 7.30 -5.30 3.62
CA TRP A 157 7.86 -4.08 3.04
C TRP A 157 9.27 -3.76 3.57
N ARG A 158 10.13 -3.19 2.70
CA ARG A 158 11.50 -2.79 3.03
C ARG A 158 11.69 -1.28 2.82
N PRO A 159 12.28 -0.55 3.80
CA PRO A 159 12.51 0.89 3.68
C PRO A 159 13.60 1.27 2.68
N ILE A 160 14.49 0.33 2.35
CA ILE A 160 15.51 0.54 1.33
C ILE A 160 15.08 -0.26 0.10
N THR A 161 14.55 0.44 -0.91
CA THR A 161 14.04 -0.18 -2.14
C THR A 161 15.15 -0.79 -2.98
N ALA A 162 16.35 -0.20 -3.03
CA ALA A 162 17.46 -0.64 -3.89
C ALA A 162 17.03 -0.86 -5.37
N ALA A 163 16.03 -0.10 -5.81
CA ALA A 163 15.54 -0.03 -7.17
C ALA A 163 15.14 1.42 -7.47
N TRP A 164 15.28 1.82 -8.74
CA TRP A 164 15.10 3.19 -9.19
C TRP A 164 14.33 3.21 -10.50
N SER A 165 13.45 4.19 -10.62
CA SER A 165 12.72 4.50 -11.84
C SER A 165 13.47 5.57 -12.64
N SER A 166 13.46 5.45 -13.97
CA SER A 166 13.90 6.52 -14.87
C SER A 166 12.90 7.67 -15.00
N GLN A 167 11.70 7.52 -14.43
CA GLN A 167 10.59 8.47 -14.51
C GLN A 167 10.19 8.97 -13.11
N PRO A 168 10.12 10.30 -12.88
CA PRO A 168 9.91 10.86 -11.53
C PRO A 168 8.53 10.61 -10.93
N ARG A 169 7.51 10.31 -11.77
CA ARG A 169 6.14 9.97 -11.33
C ARG A 169 5.83 8.48 -11.38
N VAL A 170 6.87 7.65 -11.51
CA VAL A 170 6.74 6.20 -11.37
C VAL A 170 7.47 5.77 -10.11
N TYR A 171 6.70 5.32 -9.12
CA TYR A 171 7.21 4.96 -7.80
C TYR A 171 7.48 3.46 -7.71
N VAL A 172 8.50 3.11 -6.94
CA VAL A 172 8.97 1.73 -6.79
C VAL A 172 9.12 1.38 -5.32
N GLU A 173 8.37 0.38 -4.85
CA GLU A 173 8.46 -0.12 -3.48
C GLU A 173 8.96 -1.57 -3.47
N ARG A 174 9.67 -1.96 -2.39
CA ARG A 174 10.21 -3.31 -2.22
C ARG A 174 9.49 -4.09 -1.13
N PHE A 175 9.19 -5.34 -1.43
CA PHE A 175 8.63 -6.31 -0.49
C PHE A 175 9.50 -7.57 -0.46
N GLY A 176 10.09 -7.84 0.70
CA GLY A 176 11.09 -8.89 0.87
C GLY A 176 12.32 -8.64 0.00
N THR A 177 12.92 -9.72 -0.47
CA THR A 177 14.02 -9.70 -1.44
C THR A 177 13.54 -9.89 -2.88
N ARG A 178 12.27 -10.26 -3.07
CA ARG A 178 11.76 -10.84 -4.31
C ARG A 178 10.79 -9.95 -5.09
N TYR A 179 10.03 -9.09 -4.41
CA TYR A 179 8.95 -8.36 -5.08
C TYR A 179 9.20 -6.86 -5.15
N LEU A 180 8.87 -6.29 -6.29
CA LEU A 180 8.80 -4.84 -6.52
C LEU A 180 7.41 -4.48 -7.01
N THR A 181 6.83 -3.42 -6.47
CA THR A 181 5.71 -2.74 -7.11
C THR A 181 6.27 -1.58 -7.93
N VAL A 182 5.66 -1.32 -9.09
CA VAL A 182 6.02 -0.20 -9.98
C VAL A 182 4.72 0.48 -10.37
N PHE A 183 4.51 1.69 -9.88
CA PHE A 183 3.23 2.39 -10.01
C PHE A 183 3.38 3.72 -10.72
N ASN A 184 2.64 3.93 -11.81
CA ASN A 184 2.59 5.21 -12.51
C ASN A 184 1.54 6.11 -11.87
N ASP A 185 1.95 7.14 -11.14
CA ASP A 185 1.04 8.08 -10.48
C ASP A 185 0.50 9.19 -11.41
N SER A 186 0.90 9.18 -12.67
CA SER A 186 0.38 10.10 -13.67
C SER A 186 -0.87 9.57 -14.36
N SER A 187 -1.69 10.45 -14.93
CA SER A 187 -2.86 10.08 -15.73
C SER A 187 -2.53 9.63 -17.16
N ALA A 188 -1.29 9.81 -17.60
CA ALA A 188 -0.84 9.49 -18.95
C ALA A 188 -0.02 8.20 -18.97
N PRO A 189 -0.04 7.43 -20.07
CA PRO A 189 0.87 6.31 -20.24
C PRO A 189 2.34 6.74 -20.19
N VAL A 190 3.20 5.85 -19.72
CA VAL A 190 4.64 6.11 -19.61
C VAL A 190 5.45 4.87 -20.01
N GLU A 191 6.57 5.12 -20.68
CA GLU A 191 7.64 4.14 -20.88
C GLU A 191 8.71 4.41 -19.81
N VAL A 192 9.09 3.39 -19.06
CA VAL A 192 9.96 3.51 -17.88
C VAL A 192 10.96 2.36 -17.81
N ASP A 193 12.18 2.68 -17.36
CA ASP A 193 13.20 1.70 -17.03
C ASP A 193 13.31 1.59 -15.51
N ILE A 194 13.27 0.36 -15.01
CA ILE A 194 13.44 0.05 -13.59
C ILE A 194 14.79 -0.61 -13.41
N THR A 195 15.69 0.10 -12.74
CA THR A 195 17.04 -0.38 -12.43
C THR A 195 17.10 -0.88 -11.00
N CYS A 196 17.68 -2.05 -10.75
CA CYS A 196 17.85 -2.63 -9.43
C CYS A 196 19.34 -2.90 -9.13
N ALA A 197 19.75 -2.74 -7.87
CA ALA A 197 21.09 -3.09 -7.44
C ALA A 197 21.20 -4.59 -7.10
N GLY A 198 22.39 -5.16 -7.33
CA GLY A 198 22.70 -6.55 -7.02
C GLY A 198 22.30 -7.54 -8.11
N PRO A 199 22.47 -8.85 -7.88
CA PRO A 199 22.09 -9.87 -8.83
C PRO A 199 20.56 -9.93 -8.93
N VAL A 200 20.05 -9.59 -10.10
CA VAL A 200 18.65 -9.81 -10.48
C VAL A 200 18.63 -10.94 -11.49
N PRO A 201 17.69 -11.89 -11.41
CA PRO A 201 17.61 -12.94 -12.42
C PRO A 201 17.37 -12.34 -13.81
N GLN A 202 18.01 -12.94 -14.82
CA GLN A 202 17.86 -12.51 -16.21
C GLN A 202 16.39 -12.59 -16.69
N ALA A 203 15.60 -13.48 -16.09
CA ALA A 203 14.17 -13.63 -16.34
C ALA A 203 13.39 -13.51 -15.03
N GLY A 204 12.35 -12.69 -15.04
CA GLY A 204 11.35 -12.55 -13.98
C GLY A 204 9.93 -12.56 -14.57
N ARG A 205 8.95 -12.20 -13.75
CA ARG A 205 7.53 -12.18 -14.16
C ARG A 205 6.81 -10.95 -13.62
N GLU A 206 5.95 -10.35 -14.43
CA GLU A 206 4.96 -9.39 -13.96
C GLU A 206 3.70 -10.16 -13.52
N LEU A 207 3.34 -10.06 -12.24
CA LEU A 207 2.39 -10.98 -11.61
C LEU A 207 0.93 -10.69 -11.94
N LEU A 208 0.56 -9.47 -12.33
CA LEU A 208 -0.84 -9.11 -12.62
C LEU A 208 -1.27 -9.55 -14.02
N SER A 209 -0.38 -9.46 -15.01
CA SER A 209 -0.59 -9.89 -16.39
C SER A 209 -0.03 -11.28 -16.68
N GLY A 210 0.89 -11.78 -15.84
CA GLY A 210 1.61 -13.03 -16.05
C GLY A 210 2.71 -12.95 -17.12
N ARG A 211 2.98 -11.75 -17.67
CA ARG A 211 3.98 -11.53 -18.73
C ARG A 211 5.40 -11.76 -18.20
N ALA A 212 6.25 -12.35 -19.02
CA ALA A 212 7.67 -12.47 -18.72
C ALA A 212 8.34 -11.08 -18.72
N VAL A 213 9.31 -10.88 -17.83
CA VAL A 213 10.12 -9.65 -17.74
C VAL A 213 11.59 -10.03 -17.90
N THR A 214 12.27 -9.38 -18.82
CA THR A 214 13.70 -9.60 -19.06
C THR A 214 14.52 -8.50 -18.39
N TRP A 215 15.54 -8.90 -17.66
CA TRP A 215 16.48 -7.99 -17.01
C TRP A 215 17.82 -8.00 -17.74
N GLY A 216 18.23 -6.84 -18.23
CA GLY A 216 19.54 -6.63 -18.85
C GLY A 216 20.56 -6.15 -17.82
N PRO A 217 21.84 -6.56 -17.89
CA PRO A 217 22.86 -6.12 -16.95
C PRO A 217 23.14 -4.62 -17.12
N VAL A 218 23.41 -3.94 -16.00
CA VAL A 218 23.95 -2.57 -15.99
C VAL A 218 25.23 -2.50 -15.17
N ALA A 219 26.27 -1.88 -15.74
CA ALA A 219 27.57 -1.79 -15.09
C ALA A 219 27.52 -0.93 -13.81
N LYS A 220 26.67 0.10 -13.79
CA LYS A 220 26.55 1.03 -12.67
C LYS A 220 25.11 1.51 -12.50
N THR A 221 24.51 1.17 -11.37
CA THR A 221 23.24 1.70 -10.89
C THR A 221 23.42 3.11 -10.31
N PRO A 222 22.34 3.84 -9.98
CA PRO A 222 22.44 5.11 -9.26
C PRO A 222 23.22 5.02 -7.92
N ALA A 223 23.25 3.85 -7.29
CA ALA A 223 24.05 3.58 -6.09
C ALA A 223 25.53 3.27 -6.37
N GLY A 224 25.96 3.29 -7.64
CA GLY A 224 27.36 3.08 -8.02
C GLY A 224 27.81 1.63 -8.10
N VAL A 225 26.91 0.67 -7.93
CA VAL A 225 27.19 -0.78 -7.99
C VAL A 225 26.59 -1.42 -9.24
N ALA A 226 27.08 -2.59 -9.65
CA ALA A 226 26.46 -3.37 -10.72
C ALA A 226 25.02 -3.78 -10.37
N GLY A 227 24.21 -3.99 -11.41
CA GLY A 227 22.80 -4.33 -11.24
C GLY A 227 22.16 -4.82 -12.53
N ALA A 228 20.83 -4.72 -12.58
CA ALA A 228 20.08 -5.01 -13.79
C ALA A 228 18.96 -4.00 -14.02
N THR A 229 18.52 -3.87 -15.27
CA THR A 229 17.43 -2.99 -15.69
C THR A 229 16.39 -3.76 -16.49
N CYS A 230 15.11 -3.42 -16.33
CA CYS A 230 14.03 -3.88 -17.19
C CYS A 230 13.21 -2.70 -17.70
N HIS A 231 12.66 -2.85 -18.91
CA HIS A 231 11.81 -1.86 -19.54
C HIS A 231 10.32 -2.21 -19.38
N LEU A 232 9.49 -1.22 -19.05
CA LEU A 232 8.05 -1.37 -18.88
C LEU A 232 7.29 -0.23 -19.55
N ARG A 233 6.11 -0.57 -20.08
CA ARG A 233 5.07 0.40 -20.43
C ARG A 233 3.94 0.28 -19.43
N LEU A 234 3.54 1.39 -18.81
CA LEU A 234 2.43 1.47 -17.88
C LEU A 234 1.38 2.45 -18.40
N ALA A 235 0.09 2.12 -18.27
CA ALA A 235 -0.97 3.09 -18.50
C ALA A 235 -1.00 4.16 -17.36
N GLY A 236 -1.85 5.18 -17.49
CA GLY A 236 -2.03 6.16 -16.42
C GLY A 236 -2.66 5.52 -15.18
N GLU A 237 -2.10 5.76 -14.00
CA GLU A 237 -2.53 5.16 -12.72
C GLU A 237 -2.47 3.62 -12.69
N ASP A 238 -1.55 3.06 -13.47
CA ASP A 238 -1.37 1.62 -13.64
C ASP A 238 -0.25 1.06 -12.74
N LEU A 239 -0.39 -0.20 -12.35
CA LEU A 239 0.49 -0.94 -11.46
C LEU A 239 1.05 -2.17 -12.17
N ALA A 240 2.37 -2.35 -12.08
CA ALA A 240 3.03 -3.64 -12.30
C ALA A 240 3.57 -4.19 -10.97
N VAL A 241 3.51 -5.51 -10.80
CA VAL A 241 4.16 -6.20 -9.67
C VAL A 241 5.18 -7.18 -10.22
N LEU A 242 6.46 -6.85 -10.05
CA LEU A 242 7.57 -7.64 -10.56
C LEU A 242 7.98 -8.68 -9.52
N ASP A 243 8.05 -9.93 -9.96
CA ASP A 243 8.71 -11.03 -9.27
C ASP A 243 10.14 -11.17 -9.82
N THR A 244 11.11 -10.90 -8.96
CA THR A 244 12.55 -10.95 -9.25
C THR A 244 13.20 -12.25 -8.75
N ALA A 245 12.45 -13.35 -8.62
CA ALA A 245 13.04 -14.68 -8.43
C ALA A 245 13.46 -15.31 -9.76
N ALA A 246 14.54 -16.10 -9.74
CA ALA A 246 14.95 -16.88 -10.89
C ALA A 246 13.85 -17.89 -11.28
N ALA A 247 13.62 -18.08 -12.58
CA ALA A 247 12.71 -19.09 -13.09
C ALA A 247 13.13 -20.49 -12.57
N GLY A 248 12.41 -21.03 -11.58
CA GLY A 248 12.69 -22.32 -10.96
C GLY A 248 12.39 -22.42 -9.46
N GLU A 249 12.33 -21.30 -8.74
CA GLU A 249 11.97 -21.29 -7.31
C GLU A 249 10.47 -21.08 -7.11
N GLY A 250 9.70 -22.11 -7.45
CA GLY A 250 8.31 -22.27 -7.04
C GLY A 250 8.23 -23.17 -5.82
N HIS A 251 7.70 -22.65 -4.71
CA HIS A 251 7.09 -23.47 -3.66
C HIS A 251 5.63 -23.73 -4.00
#